data_AF-A0A9N7RNT1-F1
#
_entry.id   AF-A0A9N7RNT1-F1
#
_cell.length_a   1.000
_cell.length_b   1.000
_cell.length_c   1.000
_cell.angle_alpha   90.00
_cell.angle_beta   90.00
_cell.angle_gamma   90.00
#
_symmetry.space_group_name_H-M   'P 1'
#
loop_
_entity.id
_entity.type
_entity.pdbx_description
1 polymer ?
#
loop_
_entity_poly.entity_id
_entity_poly.type
_entity_poly.pdbx_seq_one_letter_code
_entity_poly.pdbx_strand_id
1 'polypeptide(L)'
;MKSLEIFEVGPYINGYELGFSIGQRFSQQIKSRLSKDLILQTQLLPFARSSKSHSLLESLSEKNMRKYPNYWDELRGTATGSGVPFLEIMLLNFRKEILPFIPKAESNCVDSQLDETIDDCSDILVVSDYMAVAAHNEDANVALVGHTYLVKGILPNGGSFTAYTYAGELPSCAFGYNSHGLAFTLNSVPPCVHEIECGAIGRNFISRDLLEARNIDDALTKICSSEASVGHSYNLIDINSRRILNVETSSRNRYSVREVGAEPFFHANIYLHLKVQQEHDENSLSRHRRADMLPKGSKGDFLSLLGDKKDMKYPIYMTGPLLHTLCTVVIDLDEKTLSIIEEHCTVDLGCILPPTPHRKSSTGHDLYPPRFVGRYVAPRVAVRVAEFNAS
;
A
#
# COMPACT_ATOMS: atom_id res chain seq x y z
N MET A 1 2.75 8.62 -18.95
CA MET A 1 3.15 7.49 -18.09
C MET A 1 3.18 6.21 -18.91
N LYS A 2 4.07 5.27 -18.58
CA LYS A 2 4.06 3.93 -19.16
C LYS A 2 2.96 3.15 -18.42
N SER A 3 2.04 2.53 -19.15
CA SER A 3 0.97 1.69 -18.59
C SER A 3 1.54 0.70 -17.56
N LEU A 4 0.87 0.54 -16.42
CA LEU A 4 1.17 -0.51 -15.44
C LEU A 4 1.18 -1.88 -16.13
N GLU A 5 2.31 -2.57 -16.11
CA GLU A 5 2.49 -3.86 -16.77
C GLU A 5 2.09 -5.02 -15.84
N ILE A 6 1.33 -5.98 -16.38
CA ILE A 6 1.07 -7.26 -15.72
C ILE A 6 2.01 -8.32 -16.30
N PHE A 7 2.88 -8.86 -15.46
CA PHE A 7 3.73 -10.00 -15.81
C PHE A 7 3.15 -11.28 -15.20
N GLU A 8 2.65 -12.16 -16.07
CA GLU A 8 2.20 -13.49 -15.69
C GLU A 8 3.37 -14.48 -15.72
N VAL A 9 3.51 -15.26 -14.65
CA VAL A 9 4.61 -16.22 -14.47
C VAL A 9 4.12 -17.46 -13.75
N GLY A 10 4.45 -18.63 -14.30
CA GLY A 10 4.21 -19.94 -13.70
C GLY A 10 3.44 -20.90 -14.61
N PRO A 11 3.04 -22.08 -14.11
CA PRO A 11 3.27 -22.55 -12.73
C PRO A 11 4.76 -22.66 -12.41
N TYR A 12 5.21 -22.03 -11.31
CA TYR A 12 6.61 -22.07 -10.89
C TYR A 12 6.85 -23.26 -9.96
N ILE A 13 8.03 -23.88 -10.04
CA ILE A 13 8.32 -25.10 -9.23
C ILE A 13 8.71 -24.72 -7.81
N ASN A 14 9.44 -23.61 -7.65
CA ASN A 14 9.93 -23.10 -6.37
C ASN A 14 10.05 -21.57 -6.40
N GLY A 15 10.24 -20.95 -5.23
CA GLY A 15 10.34 -19.50 -5.12
C GLY A 15 11.51 -18.91 -5.91
N TYR A 16 12.65 -19.61 -6.01
CA TYR A 16 13.82 -19.12 -6.74
C TYR A 16 13.51 -18.90 -8.22
N GLU A 17 12.82 -19.84 -8.86
CA GLU A 17 12.42 -19.71 -10.27
C GLU A 17 11.47 -18.53 -10.49
N LEU A 18 10.47 -18.38 -9.63
CA LEU A 18 9.55 -17.23 -9.67
C LEU A 18 10.34 -15.92 -9.55
N GLY A 19 11.19 -15.83 -8.53
CA GLY A 19 12.02 -14.67 -8.28
C GLY A 19 12.95 -14.36 -9.45
N PHE A 20 13.58 -15.39 -10.03
CA PHE A 20 14.48 -15.26 -11.17
C PHE A 20 13.75 -14.72 -12.40
N SER A 21 12.57 -15.23 -12.72
CA SER A 21 11.75 -14.74 -13.83
C SER A 21 11.34 -13.27 -13.63
N ILE A 22 10.90 -12.89 -12.43
CA ILE A 22 10.58 -11.50 -12.08
C ILE A 22 11.83 -10.62 -12.25
N GLY A 23 12.95 -11.05 -11.66
CA GLY A 23 14.23 -10.34 -11.72
C GLY A 23 14.71 -10.13 -13.15
N GLN A 24 14.60 -11.16 -14.00
CA GLN A 24 14.98 -11.08 -15.41
C GLN A 24 14.07 -10.11 -16.17
N ARG A 25 12.75 -10.24 -16.01
CA ARG A 25 11.74 -9.42 -16.69
C ARG A 25 11.90 -7.94 -16.38
N PHE A 26 12.14 -7.62 -15.12
CA PHE A 26 12.16 -6.26 -14.59
C PHE A 26 13.57 -5.77 -14.21
N SER A 27 14.61 -6.43 -14.71
CA SER A 27 16.02 -6.13 -14.40
C SER A 27 16.39 -4.65 -14.52
N GLN A 28 15.91 -3.98 -15.58
CA GLN A 28 16.16 -2.55 -15.80
C GLN A 28 15.45 -1.67 -14.76
N GLN A 29 14.20 -1.97 -14.41
CA GLN A 29 13.46 -1.23 -13.38
C GLN A 29 14.09 -1.45 -12.00
N ILE A 30 14.46 -2.69 -11.65
CA ILE A 30 15.12 -3.00 -10.38
C ILE A 30 16.44 -2.22 -10.26
N LYS A 31 17.33 -2.29 -11.25
CA LYS A 31 18.59 -1.52 -11.26
C LYS A 31 18.36 -0.01 -11.18
N SER A 32 17.38 0.49 -11.92
CA SER A 32 17.01 1.90 -11.91
C SER A 32 16.52 2.35 -10.53
N ARG A 33 15.71 1.54 -9.83
CA ARG A 33 15.25 1.86 -8.47
C ARG A 33 16.44 1.87 -7.51
N LEU A 34 17.22 0.78 -7.50
CA LEU A 34 18.37 0.63 -6.58
C LEU A 34 19.35 1.81 -6.69
N SER A 35 19.64 2.28 -7.91
CA SER A 35 20.53 3.42 -8.14
C SER A 35 19.95 4.78 -7.73
N LYS A 36 18.63 4.92 -7.63
CA LYS A 36 17.93 6.18 -7.32
C LYS A 36 17.36 6.26 -5.91
N ASP A 37 17.23 5.13 -5.22
CA ASP A 37 16.69 5.07 -3.87
C ASP A 37 17.70 5.63 -2.86
N LEU A 38 17.51 6.90 -2.50
CA LEU A 38 18.41 7.59 -1.57
C LEU A 38 18.46 6.91 -0.21
N ILE A 39 17.34 6.37 0.30
CA ILE A 39 17.33 5.69 1.60
C ILE A 39 18.18 4.42 1.54
N LEU A 40 18.10 3.66 0.44
CA LEU A 40 18.99 2.52 0.24
C LEU A 40 20.46 2.96 0.21
N GLN A 41 20.79 3.98 -0.58
CA GLN A 41 22.18 4.39 -0.83
C GLN A 41 22.84 5.09 0.36
N THR A 42 22.11 5.94 1.09
CA THR A 42 22.68 6.80 2.13
C THR A 42 22.43 6.30 3.56
N GLN A 43 21.45 5.40 3.76
CA GLN A 43 21.13 4.88 5.09
C GLN A 43 21.34 3.37 5.19
N LEU A 44 20.61 2.57 4.39
CA LEU A 44 20.61 1.11 4.53
C LEU A 44 21.97 0.49 4.19
N LEU A 45 22.57 0.84 3.06
CA LEU A 45 23.86 0.30 2.64
C LEU A 45 25.01 0.71 3.59
N PRO A 46 25.14 1.99 4.01
CA PRO A 46 26.12 2.36 5.03
C PRO A 46 25.91 1.64 6.37
N PHE A 47 24.67 1.53 6.83
CA PHE A 47 24.36 0.80 8.07
C PHE A 47 24.73 -0.68 7.94
N ALA A 48 24.40 -1.33 6.81
CA ALA A 48 24.71 -2.73 6.56
C ALA A 48 26.21 -3.04 6.58
N ARG A 49 27.07 -2.06 6.26
CA ARG A 49 28.54 -2.18 6.32
C ARG A 49 29.12 -1.91 7.72
N SER A 50 28.31 -1.41 8.65
CA SER A 50 28.74 -1.11 10.01
C SER A 50 28.71 -2.36 10.91
N SER A 51 29.59 -2.44 11.90
CA SER A 51 29.57 -3.54 12.87
C SER A 51 28.28 -3.59 13.71
N LYS A 52 27.55 -2.47 13.80
CA LYS A 52 26.28 -2.36 14.56
C LYS A 52 25.12 -3.09 13.88
N SER A 53 25.18 -3.35 12.57
CA SER A 53 24.09 -4.02 11.86
C SER A 53 24.14 -5.53 11.94
N HIS A 54 25.32 -6.12 12.22
CA HIS A 54 25.58 -7.55 12.03
C HIS A 54 24.55 -8.43 12.74
N SER A 55 24.32 -8.22 14.04
CA SER A 55 23.37 -9.03 14.81
C SER A 55 21.92 -8.88 14.33
N LEU A 56 21.53 -7.68 13.90
CA LEU A 56 20.18 -7.43 13.38
C LEU A 56 20.00 -8.12 12.02
N LEU A 57 20.93 -7.94 11.08
CA LEU A 57 20.86 -8.54 9.75
C LEU A 57 20.95 -10.07 9.81
N GLU A 58 21.78 -10.62 10.69
CA GLU A 58 21.87 -12.05 10.94
C GLU A 58 20.53 -12.59 11.47
N SER A 59 19.97 -11.99 12.51
CA SER A 59 18.66 -12.42 13.06
C SER A 59 17.53 -12.30 12.03
N LEU A 60 17.45 -11.18 11.29
CA LEU A 60 16.46 -11.02 10.22
C LEU A 60 16.60 -12.12 9.17
N SER A 61 17.83 -12.38 8.72
CA SER A 61 18.09 -13.40 7.70
C SER A 61 17.73 -14.80 8.19
N GLU A 62 18.20 -15.18 9.37
CA GLU A 62 18.00 -16.52 9.91
C GLU A 62 16.53 -16.82 10.19
N LYS A 63 15.81 -15.90 10.88
CA LYS A 63 14.41 -16.13 11.24
C LYS A 63 13.52 -16.18 10.00
N ASN A 64 13.70 -15.28 9.03
CA ASN A 64 12.89 -15.25 7.81
C ASN A 64 13.25 -16.42 6.87
N MET A 65 14.52 -16.79 6.73
CA MET A 65 14.91 -17.97 5.96
C MET A 65 14.36 -19.27 6.57
N ARG A 66 14.33 -19.39 7.90
CA ARG A 66 13.77 -20.55 8.60
C ARG A 66 12.26 -20.64 8.43
N LYS A 67 11.53 -19.53 8.59
CA LYS A 67 10.05 -19.52 8.53
C LYS A 67 9.52 -19.58 7.10
N TYR A 68 10.19 -18.87 6.18
CA TYR A 68 9.75 -18.69 4.80
C TYR A 68 10.88 -19.02 3.80
N PRO A 69 11.37 -20.27 3.77
CA PRO A 69 12.49 -20.65 2.90
C PRO A 69 12.21 -20.40 1.42
N ASN A 70 10.98 -20.65 0.95
CA ASN A 70 10.60 -20.42 -0.43
C ASN A 70 10.62 -18.93 -0.81
N TYR A 71 10.15 -18.03 0.06
CA TYR A 71 10.15 -16.59 -0.22
C TYR A 71 11.56 -16.00 -0.09
N TRP A 72 12.39 -16.56 0.78
CA TRP A 72 13.81 -16.25 0.83
C TRP A 72 14.52 -16.65 -0.47
N ASP A 73 14.18 -17.81 -1.03
CA ASP A 73 14.61 -18.23 -2.36
C ASP A 73 14.14 -17.31 -3.47
N GLU A 74 12.91 -16.80 -3.37
CA GLU A 74 12.37 -15.80 -4.29
C GLU A 74 13.22 -14.52 -4.32
N LEU A 75 13.65 -14.02 -3.16
CA LEU A 75 14.61 -12.91 -3.09
C LEU A 75 15.94 -13.23 -3.78
N ARG A 76 16.48 -14.43 -3.56
CA ARG A 76 17.72 -14.89 -4.23
C ARG A 76 17.53 -14.93 -5.74
N GLY A 77 16.41 -15.48 -6.20
CA GLY A 77 16.02 -15.53 -7.59
C GLY A 77 15.97 -14.13 -8.19
N THR A 78 15.27 -13.19 -7.54
CA THR A 78 15.15 -11.81 -8.01
C THR A 78 16.50 -11.12 -8.12
N ALA A 79 17.40 -11.32 -7.15
CA ALA A 79 18.77 -10.80 -7.22
C ALA A 79 19.53 -11.37 -8.42
N THR A 80 19.52 -12.69 -8.61
CA THR A 80 20.21 -13.35 -9.73
C THR A 80 19.62 -12.93 -11.08
N GLY A 81 18.29 -12.98 -11.23
CA GLY A 81 17.61 -12.67 -12.48
C GLY A 81 17.78 -11.22 -12.90
N SER A 82 17.80 -10.29 -11.94
CA SER A 82 18.08 -8.88 -12.23
C SER A 82 19.57 -8.60 -12.40
N GLY A 83 20.45 -9.45 -11.89
CA GLY A 83 21.90 -9.26 -11.92
C GLY A 83 22.35 -8.13 -11.00
N VAL A 84 21.78 -8.07 -9.80
CA VAL A 84 22.14 -7.11 -8.75
C VAL A 84 22.56 -7.85 -7.47
N PRO A 85 23.32 -7.23 -6.56
CA PRO A 85 23.74 -7.89 -5.33
C PRO A 85 22.56 -8.30 -4.45
N PHE A 86 22.57 -9.54 -3.94
CA PHE A 86 21.53 -10.04 -3.02
C PHE A 86 21.34 -9.15 -1.80
N LEU A 87 22.43 -8.59 -1.25
CA LEU A 87 22.38 -7.67 -0.13
C LEU A 87 21.44 -6.47 -0.40
N GLU A 88 21.45 -5.90 -1.60
CA GLU A 88 20.60 -4.75 -1.93
C GLU A 88 19.11 -5.14 -1.97
N ILE A 89 18.79 -6.29 -2.55
CA ILE A 89 17.42 -6.86 -2.55
C ILE A 89 16.97 -7.15 -1.12
N MET A 90 17.82 -7.78 -0.32
CA MET A 90 17.54 -8.09 1.08
C MET A 90 17.26 -6.82 1.90
N LEU A 91 18.07 -5.77 1.72
CA LEU A 91 17.90 -4.50 2.44
C LEU A 91 16.59 -3.78 2.06
N LEU A 92 16.18 -3.80 0.80
CA LEU A 92 14.87 -3.27 0.41
C LEU A 92 13.72 -3.99 1.12
N ASN A 93 13.79 -5.33 1.19
CA ASN A 93 12.73 -6.15 1.80
C ASN A 93 12.69 -6.11 3.33
N PHE A 94 13.75 -5.59 3.97
CA PHE A 94 13.80 -5.33 5.40
C PHE A 94 13.88 -3.85 5.74
N ARG A 95 13.53 -2.97 4.80
CA ARG A 95 13.66 -1.51 4.96
C ARG A 95 13.01 -1.01 6.25
N LYS A 96 11.77 -1.42 6.55
CA LYS A 96 11.05 -0.96 7.75
C LYS A 96 11.54 -1.65 9.02
N GLU A 97 12.13 -2.83 8.91
CA GLU A 97 12.71 -3.59 10.02
C GLU A 97 14.10 -3.07 10.41
N ILE A 98 14.79 -2.36 9.49
CA ILE A 98 16.13 -1.83 9.69
C ILE A 98 16.12 -0.36 10.10
N LEU A 99 15.33 0.49 9.41
CA LEU A 99 15.36 1.94 9.60
C LEU A 99 15.17 2.40 11.05
N PRO A 100 14.28 1.80 11.88
CA PRO A 100 14.13 2.20 13.29
C PRO A 100 15.40 2.06 14.14
N PHE A 101 16.37 1.26 13.70
CA PHE A 101 17.60 0.97 14.43
C PHE A 101 18.84 1.65 13.84
N ILE A 102 18.69 2.40 12.75
CA ILE A 102 19.80 3.21 12.23
C ILE A 102 19.99 4.39 13.19
N PRO A 103 21.20 4.59 13.76
CA PRO A 103 21.45 5.73 14.63
C PRO A 103 21.22 7.01 13.84
N LYS A 104 20.25 7.82 14.27
CA LYS A 104 20.09 9.19 13.75
C LYS A 104 21.39 9.92 14.09
N ALA A 105 22.14 10.35 13.07
CA ALA A 105 23.32 11.14 13.31
C ALA A 105 22.90 12.41 14.08
N GLU A 106 23.72 12.87 15.03
CA GLU A 106 23.67 14.25 15.55
C GLU A 106 24.10 15.21 14.42
N SER A 107 23.35 15.25 13.32
CA SER A 107 23.68 16.08 12.18
C SER A 107 23.05 17.45 12.37
N ASN A 108 23.88 18.41 12.77
CA ASN A 108 23.65 19.86 12.65
C ASN A 108 23.64 20.33 11.16
N CYS A 109 23.12 19.51 10.26
CA CYS A 109 23.06 19.80 8.83
C CYS A 109 21.60 19.73 8.38
N VAL A 110 21.19 20.81 7.74
CA VAL A 110 19.87 21.09 7.17
C VAL A 110 19.48 19.98 6.18
N ASP A 111 18.75 18.96 6.64
CA ASP A 111 17.70 18.25 5.89
C ASP A 111 16.98 17.24 6.79
N SER A 112 16.16 17.78 7.70
CA SER A 112 15.14 17.03 8.43
C SER A 112 14.07 16.40 7.51
N GLN A 113 14.15 16.60 6.19
CA GLN A 113 13.18 16.12 5.20
C GLN A 113 13.42 14.66 4.75
N LEU A 114 14.64 14.14 4.87
CA LEU A 114 14.95 12.74 4.52
C LEU A 114 14.47 11.73 5.58
N ASP A 115 14.14 12.23 6.78
CA ASP A 115 13.83 11.43 7.96
C ASP A 115 12.31 11.22 8.17
N GLU A 116 11.46 11.94 7.42
CA GLU A 116 10.04 12.10 7.82
C GLU A 116 9.01 11.19 7.13
N THR A 117 9.20 10.61 5.94
CA THR A 117 8.06 9.90 5.29
C THR A 117 8.53 8.74 4.43
N ILE A 118 8.36 7.51 4.94
CA ILE A 118 8.80 6.32 4.21
C ILE A 118 7.68 5.75 3.35
N ASP A 119 6.42 5.69 3.80
CA ASP A 119 5.17 5.41 3.02
C ASP A 119 3.97 5.82 3.92
N ASP A 120 2.97 6.57 3.41
CA ASP A 120 1.85 7.14 4.21
C ASP A 120 0.43 6.88 3.61
N CYS A 121 0.14 5.63 3.29
CA CYS A 121 -1.10 5.18 2.63
C CYS A 121 -2.41 5.57 3.35
N SER A 122 -3.51 5.60 2.59
CA SER A 122 -4.85 5.92 3.10
C SER A 122 -5.89 4.92 2.60
N ASP A 123 -6.70 4.36 3.50
CA ASP A 123 -7.83 3.49 3.16
C ASP A 123 -9.18 4.11 3.53
N ILE A 124 -10.21 3.74 2.78
CA ILE A 124 -11.60 3.91 3.18
C ILE A 124 -12.41 2.65 2.82
N LEU A 125 -13.07 2.08 3.83
CA LEU A 125 -13.74 0.77 3.77
C LEU A 125 -15.19 0.90 4.23
N VAL A 126 -16.11 0.15 3.63
CA VAL A 126 -17.48 0.01 4.13
C VAL A 126 -18.06 -1.34 3.72
N VAL A 127 -18.90 -1.92 4.59
CA VAL A 127 -19.76 -3.07 4.29
C VAL A 127 -21.15 -2.77 4.82
N SER A 128 -22.04 -2.34 3.94
CA SER A 128 -23.45 -2.06 4.23
C SER A 128 -24.37 -2.88 3.31
N ASP A 129 -25.68 -2.79 3.51
CA ASP A 129 -26.67 -3.43 2.63
C ASP A 129 -26.62 -2.93 1.18
N TYR A 130 -26.08 -1.73 0.95
CA TYR A 130 -26.11 -1.05 -0.35
C TYR A 130 -24.74 -0.89 -1.02
N MET A 131 -23.66 -1.11 -0.26
CA MET A 131 -22.29 -0.90 -0.73
C MET A 131 -21.31 -1.70 0.12
N ALA A 132 -20.51 -2.55 -0.51
CA ALA A 132 -19.34 -3.18 0.07
C ALA A 132 -18.09 -2.88 -0.78
N VAL A 133 -17.24 -1.97 -0.28
CA VAL A 133 -16.09 -1.46 -1.03
C VAL A 133 -14.92 -1.21 -0.09
N ALA A 134 -13.73 -1.56 -0.56
CA ALA A 134 -12.46 -1.09 -0.02
C ALA A 134 -11.76 -0.23 -1.07
N ALA A 135 -11.29 0.96 -0.70
CA ALA A 135 -10.46 1.79 -1.55
C ALA A 135 -9.20 2.23 -0.81
N HIS A 136 -8.07 2.28 -1.52
CA HIS A 136 -6.76 2.47 -0.93
C HIS A 136 -5.86 3.33 -1.84
N ASN A 137 -5.25 4.37 -1.29
CA ASN A 137 -4.11 5.06 -1.89
C ASN A 137 -2.82 4.38 -1.47
N GLU A 138 -2.05 3.93 -2.45
CA GLU A 138 -0.68 3.48 -2.22
C GLU A 138 0.27 4.68 -2.33
N ASP A 139 0.70 5.19 -1.18
CA ASP A 139 1.57 6.36 -1.07
C ASP A 139 2.99 5.93 -0.76
N ALA A 140 3.93 6.25 -1.65
CA ALA A 140 5.29 5.76 -1.55
C ALA A 140 6.35 6.82 -1.85
N ASN A 141 7.59 6.53 -1.41
CA ASN A 141 8.73 7.40 -1.69
C ASN A 141 8.92 7.61 -3.21
N VAL A 142 9.38 8.80 -3.60
CA VAL A 142 9.65 9.17 -5.01
C VAL A 142 10.52 8.17 -5.78
N ALA A 143 11.39 7.42 -5.08
CA ALA A 143 12.18 6.34 -5.69
C ALA A 143 11.35 5.19 -6.28
N LEU A 144 10.04 5.12 -5.98
CA LEU A 144 9.11 4.13 -6.53
C LEU A 144 8.29 4.65 -7.73
N VAL A 145 8.35 5.95 -8.04
CA VAL A 145 7.65 6.51 -9.20
C VAL A 145 8.25 5.94 -10.50
N GLY A 146 7.48 5.08 -11.17
CA GLY A 146 7.91 4.34 -12.36
C GLY A 146 8.67 3.04 -12.10
N HIS A 147 8.75 2.61 -10.82
CA HIS A 147 9.41 1.39 -10.38
C HIS A 147 8.46 0.41 -9.71
N THR A 148 7.25 0.33 -10.25
CA THR A 148 6.21 -0.62 -9.82
C THR A 148 5.69 -1.42 -11.01
N TYR A 149 5.17 -2.60 -10.72
CA TYR A 149 4.58 -3.52 -11.70
C TYR A 149 3.61 -4.49 -11.01
N LEU A 150 2.78 -5.17 -11.81
CA LEU A 150 1.92 -6.26 -11.33
C LEU A 150 2.55 -7.60 -11.64
N VAL A 151 2.61 -8.48 -10.65
CA VAL A 151 3.01 -9.88 -10.82
C VAL A 151 1.78 -10.75 -10.68
N LYS A 152 1.48 -11.57 -11.69
CA LYS A 152 0.51 -12.65 -11.58
C LYS A 152 1.26 -13.99 -11.49
N GLY A 153 1.33 -14.55 -10.30
CA GLY A 153 1.98 -15.84 -10.06
C GLY A 153 0.98 -16.99 -10.15
N ILE A 154 1.31 -18.00 -10.95
CA ILE A 154 0.56 -19.27 -11.03
C ILE A 154 1.23 -20.27 -10.07
N LEU A 155 0.47 -20.80 -9.12
CA LEU A 155 0.92 -21.75 -8.11
C LEU A 155 0.95 -23.18 -8.67
N PRO A 156 1.79 -24.10 -8.12
CA PRO A 156 1.80 -25.51 -8.53
C PRO A 156 0.46 -26.23 -8.43
N ASN A 157 -0.40 -25.80 -7.51
CA ASN A 157 -1.74 -26.37 -7.30
C ASN A 157 -2.81 -25.81 -8.26
N GLY A 158 -2.42 -24.99 -9.23
CA GLY A 158 -3.34 -24.35 -10.18
C GLY A 158 -4.00 -23.06 -9.68
N GLY A 159 -3.80 -22.71 -8.41
CA GLY A 159 -4.20 -21.40 -7.89
C GLY A 159 -3.35 -20.27 -8.51
N SER A 160 -3.78 -19.03 -8.34
CA SER A 160 -2.98 -17.88 -8.74
C SER A 160 -3.17 -16.70 -7.81
N PHE A 161 -2.21 -15.80 -7.81
CA PHE A 161 -2.32 -14.49 -7.17
C PHE A 161 -1.95 -13.39 -8.16
N THR A 162 -2.38 -12.17 -7.90
CA THR A 162 -1.90 -10.96 -8.56
C THR A 162 -1.59 -9.90 -7.52
N ALA A 163 -0.43 -9.27 -7.64
CA ALA A 163 0.14 -8.43 -6.60
C ALA A 163 0.79 -7.17 -7.18
N TYR A 164 0.45 -6.01 -6.63
CA TYR A 164 1.17 -4.77 -6.89
C TYR A 164 2.52 -4.84 -6.19
N THR A 165 3.59 -4.69 -6.96
CA THR A 165 4.94 -5.04 -6.53
C THR A 165 5.89 -3.90 -6.79
N TYR A 166 6.65 -3.54 -5.76
CA TYR A 166 7.77 -2.61 -5.84
C TYR A 166 8.99 -3.30 -6.43
N ALA A 167 9.70 -2.61 -7.34
CA ALA A 167 10.82 -3.20 -8.03
C ALA A 167 11.90 -3.71 -7.05
N GLY A 168 12.13 -5.02 -7.03
CA GLY A 168 13.11 -5.66 -6.15
C GLY A 168 12.57 -6.10 -4.78
N GLU A 169 11.27 -5.93 -4.52
CA GLU A 169 10.59 -6.49 -3.34
C GLU A 169 9.77 -7.73 -3.68
N LEU A 170 9.45 -8.54 -2.66
CA LEU A 170 8.50 -9.64 -2.80
C LEU A 170 7.12 -9.11 -3.23
N PRO A 171 6.41 -9.82 -4.12
CA PRO A 171 4.98 -9.61 -4.31
C PRO A 171 4.24 -9.90 -3.00
N SER A 172 3.31 -9.14 -2.47
CA SER A 172 3.10 -7.71 -2.61
C SER A 172 3.69 -7.02 -1.38
N CYS A 173 3.89 -5.71 -1.49
CA CYS A 173 4.19 -4.83 -0.34
C CYS A 173 3.21 -3.65 -0.28
N ALA A 174 2.04 -3.82 -0.91
CA ALA A 174 1.07 -2.78 -1.23
C ALA A 174 -0.37 -3.36 -1.19
N PHE A 175 -0.78 -4.03 -2.26
CA PHE A 175 -2.06 -4.75 -2.29
C PHE A 175 -1.99 -5.94 -3.23
N GLY A 176 -2.95 -6.84 -3.13
CA GLY A 176 -3.05 -7.99 -4.02
C GLY A 176 -4.31 -8.79 -3.81
N TYR A 177 -4.49 -9.78 -4.67
CA TYR A 177 -5.62 -10.69 -4.63
C TYR A 177 -5.25 -12.08 -5.17
N ASN A 178 -6.09 -13.06 -4.91
CA ASN A 178 -5.87 -14.42 -5.37
C ASN A 178 -7.12 -15.10 -5.93
N SER A 179 -6.92 -16.28 -6.51
CA SER A 179 -7.96 -17.09 -7.16
C SER A 179 -8.98 -17.68 -6.18
N HIS A 180 -8.79 -17.54 -4.86
CA HIS A 180 -9.77 -17.95 -3.85
C HIS A 180 -10.77 -16.82 -3.52
N GLY A 181 -10.68 -15.67 -4.20
CA GLY A 181 -11.55 -14.52 -3.91
C GLY A 181 -11.14 -13.75 -2.67
N LEU A 182 -9.87 -13.87 -2.24
CA LEU A 182 -9.29 -12.98 -1.24
C LEU A 182 -8.55 -11.85 -1.91
N ALA A 183 -8.69 -10.66 -1.34
CA ALA A 183 -7.86 -9.52 -1.61
C ALA A 183 -7.38 -8.89 -0.30
N PHE A 184 -6.35 -8.06 -0.37
CA PHE A 184 -5.93 -7.24 0.74
C PHE A 184 -5.29 -5.93 0.29
N THR A 185 -5.43 -4.92 1.14
CA THR A 185 -4.60 -3.70 1.15
C THR A 185 -3.89 -3.63 2.50
N LEU A 186 -2.82 -2.84 2.59
CA LEU A 186 -2.04 -2.78 3.82
C LEU A 186 -1.42 -1.40 4.05
N ASN A 187 -1.31 -0.99 5.31
CA ASN A 187 -0.66 0.23 5.74
C ASN A 187 0.41 -0.06 6.79
N SER A 188 1.57 0.58 6.67
CA SER A 188 2.54 0.61 7.76
C SER A 188 1.97 1.36 8.96
N VAL A 189 2.04 0.79 10.17
CA VAL A 189 1.68 1.48 11.43
C VAL A 189 2.85 1.36 12.41
N PRO A 190 3.79 2.32 12.40
CA PRO A 190 5.05 2.16 13.11
C PRO A 190 4.85 2.28 14.64
N PRO A 191 5.16 1.23 15.42
CA PRO A 191 5.21 1.37 16.86
C PRO A 191 6.51 2.10 17.27
N CYS A 192 6.58 2.59 18.51
CA CYS A 192 7.82 3.12 19.05
C CYS A 192 8.93 2.07 19.04
N VAL A 193 10.19 2.49 18.93
CA VAL A 193 11.34 1.58 18.77
C VAL A 193 11.42 0.50 19.87
N HIS A 194 11.07 0.80 21.13
CA HIS A 194 11.11 -0.17 22.24
C HIS A 194 9.98 -1.23 22.21
N GLU A 195 8.94 -0.98 21.42
CA GLU A 195 7.87 -1.95 21.16
C GLU A 195 8.27 -2.96 20.08
N ILE A 196 9.28 -2.65 19.26
CA ILE A 196 9.74 -3.48 18.13
C ILE A 196 10.55 -4.68 18.63
N GLU A 197 10.18 -5.87 18.17
CA GLU A 197 11.04 -7.06 18.30
C GLU A 197 12.07 -7.08 17.17
N CYS A 198 13.25 -6.52 17.47
CA CYS A 198 14.39 -6.47 16.56
C CYS A 198 14.71 -7.85 15.97
N GLY A 199 14.81 -7.92 14.65
CA GLY A 199 15.23 -9.14 13.96
C GLY A 199 14.17 -10.23 13.81
N ALA A 200 12.88 -9.94 14.08
CA ALA A 200 11.78 -10.89 13.83
C ALA A 200 11.33 -10.92 12.35
N ILE A 201 10.12 -11.40 12.06
CA ILE A 201 9.67 -11.63 10.69
C ILE A 201 9.37 -10.31 9.97
N GLY A 202 9.90 -10.15 8.75
CA GLY A 202 9.71 -8.95 7.95
C GLY A 202 8.32 -8.90 7.32
N ARG A 203 7.72 -7.71 7.27
CA ARG A 203 6.33 -7.53 6.79
C ARG A 203 6.13 -8.01 5.35
N ASN A 204 7.15 -7.85 4.49
CA ASN A 204 7.11 -8.26 3.08
C ASN A 204 6.93 -9.79 2.92
N PHE A 205 7.46 -10.58 3.87
CA PHE A 205 7.27 -12.03 3.87
C PHE A 205 5.84 -12.40 4.27
N ILE A 206 5.26 -11.67 5.22
CA ILE A 206 3.89 -11.88 5.69
C ILE A 206 2.89 -11.53 4.60
N SER A 207 3.06 -10.38 3.93
CA SER A 207 2.20 -9.99 2.80
C SER A 207 2.36 -10.92 1.59
N ARG A 208 3.56 -11.45 1.34
CA ARG A 208 3.74 -12.52 0.32
C ARG A 208 2.95 -13.78 0.66
N ASP A 209 2.95 -14.18 1.93
CA ASP A 209 2.23 -15.36 2.43
C ASP A 209 0.70 -15.20 2.32
N LEU A 210 0.19 -13.97 2.50
CA LEU A 210 -1.24 -13.65 2.36
C LEU A 210 -1.80 -13.93 0.97
N LEU A 211 -0.99 -13.74 -0.08
CA LEU A 211 -1.41 -14.01 -1.46
C LEU A 211 -1.78 -15.48 -1.70
N GLU A 212 -1.31 -16.39 -0.85
CA GLU A 212 -1.58 -17.84 -0.95
C GLU A 212 -2.64 -18.32 0.05
N ALA A 213 -3.28 -17.41 0.80
CA ALA A 213 -4.36 -17.74 1.72
C ALA A 213 -5.59 -18.31 0.98
N ARG A 214 -6.27 -19.28 1.61
CA ARG A 214 -7.41 -20.00 1.01
C ARG A 214 -8.76 -19.37 1.32
N ASN A 215 -8.86 -18.70 2.46
CA ASN A 215 -10.05 -17.98 2.94
C ASN A 215 -9.62 -16.98 4.02
N ILE A 216 -10.56 -16.18 4.50
CA ILE A 216 -10.26 -15.08 5.43
C ILE A 216 -9.71 -15.58 6.78
N ASP A 217 -10.10 -16.77 7.22
CA ASP A 217 -9.63 -17.38 8.48
C ASP A 217 -8.18 -17.86 8.36
N ASP A 218 -7.80 -18.42 7.20
CA ASP A 218 -6.42 -18.77 6.87
C ASP A 218 -5.54 -17.51 6.78
N ALA A 219 -6.02 -16.45 6.13
CA ALA A 219 -5.34 -15.17 6.08
C ALA A 219 -5.12 -14.57 7.49
N LEU A 220 -6.15 -14.62 8.34
CA LEU A 220 -6.07 -14.17 9.72
C LEU A 220 -5.04 -15.00 10.52
N THR A 221 -5.05 -16.33 10.36
CA THR A 221 -4.09 -17.22 11.00
C THR A 221 -2.65 -16.89 10.60
N LYS A 222 -2.39 -16.67 9.31
CA LYS A 222 -1.08 -16.25 8.79
C LYS A 222 -0.59 -14.95 9.43
N ILE A 223 -1.46 -13.94 9.53
CA ILE A 223 -1.12 -12.65 10.16
C ILE A 223 -0.88 -12.82 11.66
N CYS A 224 -1.81 -13.44 12.39
CA CYS A 224 -1.75 -13.52 13.85
C CYS A 224 -0.63 -14.40 14.39
N SER A 225 -0.17 -15.38 13.60
CA SER A 225 0.97 -16.26 13.94
C SER A 225 2.29 -15.85 13.28
N SER A 226 2.31 -14.67 12.64
CA SER A 226 3.43 -14.23 11.80
C SER A 226 4.71 -13.91 12.57
N GLU A 227 4.65 -13.61 13.88
CA GLU A 227 5.82 -13.14 14.65
C GLU A 227 6.47 -11.90 14.01
N ALA A 228 5.63 -10.97 13.57
CA ALA A 228 6.04 -9.75 12.88
C ALA A 228 7.05 -8.92 13.70
N SER A 229 8.05 -8.38 13.02
CA SER A 229 9.06 -7.47 13.59
C SER A 229 8.47 -6.10 13.86
N VAL A 230 7.73 -5.54 12.90
CA VAL A 230 7.17 -4.19 12.97
C VAL A 230 5.65 -4.22 12.85
N GLY A 231 5.03 -3.08 13.11
CA GLY A 231 3.59 -2.91 13.06
C GLY A 231 3.01 -2.79 11.67
N HIS A 232 1.80 -3.32 11.50
CA HIS A 232 1.07 -3.24 10.24
C HIS A 232 -0.46 -3.25 10.42
N SER A 233 -1.17 -2.60 9.52
CA SER A 233 -2.62 -2.66 9.39
C SER A 233 -2.94 -3.38 8.09
N TYR A 234 -3.69 -4.48 8.16
CA TYR A 234 -4.11 -5.27 7.01
C TYR A 234 -5.61 -5.15 6.83
N ASN A 235 -6.08 -4.82 5.64
CA ASN A 235 -7.48 -4.92 5.28
C ASN A 235 -7.69 -6.23 4.52
N LEU A 236 -8.15 -7.27 5.20
CA LEU A 236 -8.50 -8.55 4.59
C LEU A 236 -9.89 -8.45 3.98
N ILE A 237 -9.99 -8.74 2.68
CA ILE A 237 -11.21 -8.59 1.90
C ILE A 237 -11.56 -9.97 1.33
N ASP A 238 -12.71 -10.50 1.75
CA ASP A 238 -13.26 -11.74 1.21
C ASP A 238 -14.44 -11.41 0.31
N ILE A 239 -14.19 -11.49 -1.00
CA ILE A 239 -15.16 -11.20 -2.05
C ILE A 239 -16.34 -12.16 -2.00
N ASN A 240 -16.10 -13.42 -1.61
CA ASN A 240 -17.13 -14.47 -1.65
C ASN A 240 -18.07 -14.38 -0.46
N SER A 241 -17.54 -14.15 0.74
CA SER A 241 -18.36 -13.95 1.94
C SER A 241 -18.87 -12.51 2.11
N ARG A 242 -18.42 -11.59 1.25
CA ARG A 242 -18.76 -10.16 1.29
C ARG A 242 -18.37 -9.52 2.63
N ARG A 243 -17.15 -9.80 3.10
CA ARG A 243 -16.64 -9.34 4.40
C ARG A 243 -15.32 -8.60 4.26
N ILE A 244 -15.11 -7.63 5.14
CA ILE A 244 -13.84 -6.92 5.27
C ILE A 244 -13.45 -6.92 6.76
N LEU A 245 -12.22 -7.35 7.05
CA LEU A 245 -11.61 -7.26 8.38
C LEU A 245 -10.43 -6.31 8.30
N ASN A 246 -10.37 -5.32 9.19
CA ASN A 246 -9.14 -4.58 9.47
C ASN A 246 -8.42 -5.28 10.63
N VAL A 247 -7.13 -5.59 10.43
CA VAL A 247 -6.29 -6.31 11.38
C VAL A 247 -5.04 -5.48 11.64
N GLU A 248 -4.95 -4.90 12.83
CA GLU A 248 -3.75 -4.23 13.30
C GLU A 248 -2.87 -5.24 14.03
N THR A 249 -1.60 -5.31 13.66
CA THR A 249 -0.58 -6.14 14.30
C THR A 249 0.61 -5.31 14.78
N SER A 250 1.27 -5.83 15.80
CA SER A 250 2.53 -5.34 16.31
C SER A 250 3.40 -6.52 16.72
N SER A 251 4.65 -6.24 17.06
CA SER A 251 5.60 -7.24 17.51
C SER A 251 5.11 -8.01 18.73
N ARG A 252 5.74 -9.17 18.98
CA ARG A 252 5.43 -10.07 20.10
C ARG A 252 4.01 -10.65 20.00
N ASN A 253 3.57 -10.96 18.77
CA ASN A 253 2.27 -11.57 18.44
C ASN A 253 1.06 -10.81 19.01
N ARG A 254 1.14 -9.47 19.04
CA ARG A 254 0.02 -8.63 19.43
C ARG A 254 -0.78 -8.26 18.21
N TYR A 255 -2.09 -8.42 18.29
CA TYR A 255 -3.00 -8.05 17.22
C TYR A 255 -4.36 -7.64 17.77
N SER A 256 -5.11 -6.91 16.96
CA SER A 256 -6.50 -6.56 17.18
C SER A 256 -7.23 -6.73 15.84
N VAL A 257 -8.47 -7.21 15.88
CA VAL A 257 -9.28 -7.47 14.68
C VAL A 257 -10.56 -6.65 14.80
N ARG A 258 -10.89 -5.93 13.74
CA ARG A 258 -12.13 -5.17 13.60
C ARG A 258 -12.83 -5.57 12.32
N GLU A 259 -14.07 -6.05 12.44
CA GLU A 259 -14.93 -6.23 11.27
C GLU A 259 -15.50 -4.88 10.83
N VAL A 260 -15.39 -4.60 9.52
CA VAL A 260 -15.91 -3.37 8.92
C VAL A 260 -17.41 -3.53 8.69
N GLY A 261 -18.19 -2.53 9.10
CA GLY A 261 -19.64 -2.52 8.99
C GLY A 261 -20.17 -1.37 8.13
N ALA A 262 -21.42 -0.98 8.39
CA ALA A 262 -22.13 0.02 7.60
C ALA A 262 -21.60 1.45 7.79
N GLU A 263 -20.88 1.72 8.88
CA GLU A 263 -20.17 2.97 9.09
C GLU A 263 -18.84 2.94 8.33
N PRO A 264 -18.59 3.89 7.39
CA PRO A 264 -17.33 3.94 6.66
C PRO A 264 -16.13 4.09 7.60
N PHE A 265 -15.15 3.21 7.43
CA PHE A 265 -13.95 3.13 8.24
C PHE A 265 -12.75 3.65 7.45
N PHE A 266 -12.22 4.80 7.87
CA PHE A 266 -11.00 5.37 7.32
C PHE A 266 -9.79 4.93 8.15
N HIS A 267 -8.69 4.55 7.48
CA HIS A 267 -7.45 4.13 8.12
C HIS A 267 -6.24 4.76 7.42
N ALA A 268 -5.24 5.18 8.20
CA ALA A 268 -4.00 5.79 7.73
C ALA A 268 -2.80 5.00 8.27
N ASN A 269 -1.72 5.65 8.74
CA ASN A 269 -0.51 4.99 9.23
C ASN A 269 -0.40 5.03 10.76
N ILE A 270 -1.54 5.02 11.46
CA ILE A 270 -1.62 4.98 12.92
C ILE A 270 -2.47 3.80 13.40
N TYR A 271 -2.14 3.27 14.58
CA TYR A 271 -3.00 2.31 15.27
C TYR A 271 -4.26 3.01 15.79
N LEU A 272 -5.42 2.41 15.53
CA LEU A 272 -6.74 2.90 15.93
C LEU A 272 -7.38 1.99 16.99
N HIS A 273 -7.14 0.68 16.96
CA HIS A 273 -7.83 -0.28 17.82
C HIS A 273 -6.92 -1.31 18.48
N LEU A 274 -5.66 -1.44 18.07
CA LEU A 274 -4.62 -2.11 18.83
C LEU A 274 -3.91 -1.10 19.75
N LYS A 275 -3.84 -1.41 21.05
CA LYS A 275 -3.18 -0.55 22.04
C LYS A 275 -1.68 -0.82 22.07
N VAL A 276 -0.93 -0.01 21.34
CA VAL A 276 0.55 -0.05 21.27
C VAL A 276 1.09 1.37 21.39
N GLN A 277 2.23 1.53 22.04
CA GLN A 277 2.93 2.83 22.02
C GLN A 277 3.49 3.05 20.61
N GLN A 278 3.05 4.12 19.96
CA GLN A 278 3.39 4.42 18.57
C GLN A 278 4.03 5.79 18.46
N GLU A 279 4.83 5.97 17.42
CA GLU A 279 5.44 7.26 17.12
C GLU A 279 4.34 8.30 16.81
N HIS A 280 4.61 9.56 17.13
CA HIS A 280 3.68 10.63 16.77
C HIS A 280 3.77 10.89 15.27
N ASP A 281 2.64 10.70 14.57
CA ASP A 281 2.52 10.90 13.14
C ASP A 281 1.45 11.97 12.83
N GLU A 282 1.91 13.22 12.68
CA GLU A 282 1.04 14.35 12.35
C GLU A 282 0.44 14.23 10.94
N ASN A 283 1.10 13.52 10.00
CA ASN A 283 0.58 13.30 8.66
C ASN A 283 -0.70 12.46 8.73
N SER A 284 -0.63 11.27 9.33
CA SER A 284 -1.80 10.42 9.53
C SER A 284 -2.90 11.12 10.32
N LEU A 285 -2.57 11.83 11.39
CA LEU A 285 -3.54 12.59 12.18
C LEU A 285 -4.22 13.71 11.38
N SER A 286 -3.49 14.38 10.48
CA SER A 286 -4.09 15.37 9.56
C SER A 286 -5.04 14.70 8.58
N ARG A 287 -4.63 13.59 7.95
CA ARG A 287 -5.46 12.85 7.00
C ARG A 287 -6.73 12.29 7.65
N HIS A 288 -6.66 11.79 8.88
CA HIS A 288 -7.84 11.39 9.65
C HIS A 288 -8.81 12.55 9.88
N ARG A 289 -8.33 13.69 10.40
CA ARG A 289 -9.16 14.90 10.57
C ARG A 289 -9.77 15.36 9.26
N ARG A 290 -9.00 15.32 8.17
CA ARG A 290 -9.47 15.71 6.83
C ARG A 290 -10.55 14.76 6.34
N ALA A 291 -10.34 13.45 6.48
CA ALA A 291 -11.29 12.43 6.13
C ALA A 291 -12.60 12.64 6.88
N ASP A 292 -12.59 12.90 8.19
CA ASP A 292 -13.81 13.14 9.00
C ASP A 292 -14.70 14.26 8.46
N MET A 293 -14.12 15.28 7.83
CA MET A 293 -14.85 16.41 7.24
C MET A 293 -15.43 16.13 5.84
N LEU A 294 -15.03 15.03 5.20
CA LEU A 294 -15.40 14.71 3.82
C LEU A 294 -16.59 13.74 3.74
N PRO A 295 -17.45 13.85 2.72
CA PRO A 295 -18.51 12.87 2.45
C PRO A 295 -17.94 11.46 2.24
N LYS A 296 -18.72 10.44 2.62
CA LYS A 296 -18.37 9.01 2.51
C LYS A 296 -19.59 8.14 2.18
N GLY A 297 -20.60 8.71 1.52
CA GLY A 297 -21.89 8.05 1.30
C GLY A 297 -21.95 7.21 0.02
N SER A 298 -20.94 7.27 -0.84
CA SER A 298 -20.92 6.61 -2.14
C SER A 298 -19.51 6.28 -2.61
N LYS A 299 -19.39 5.42 -3.64
CA LYS A 299 -18.13 5.14 -4.34
C LYS A 299 -17.46 6.40 -4.89
N GLY A 300 -18.26 7.35 -5.39
CA GLY A 300 -17.77 8.64 -5.86
C GLY A 300 -17.19 9.51 -4.75
N ASP A 301 -17.78 9.44 -3.54
CA ASP A 301 -17.25 10.14 -2.38
C ASP A 301 -15.92 9.54 -1.91
N PHE A 302 -15.77 8.21 -1.93
CA PHE A 302 -14.51 7.54 -1.59
C PHE A 302 -13.38 7.97 -2.53
N LEU A 303 -13.64 7.99 -3.84
CA LEU A 303 -12.68 8.46 -4.82
C LEU A 303 -12.35 9.95 -4.65
N SER A 304 -13.36 10.78 -4.35
CA SER A 304 -13.14 12.20 -4.09
C SER A 304 -12.33 12.43 -2.81
N LEU A 305 -12.55 11.63 -1.77
CA LEU A 305 -11.80 11.65 -0.52
C LEU A 305 -10.35 11.25 -0.75
N LEU A 306 -10.11 10.13 -1.41
CA LEU A 306 -8.77 9.64 -1.73
C LEU A 306 -8.05 10.52 -2.75
N GLY A 307 -8.77 11.30 -3.56
CA GLY A 307 -8.22 12.31 -4.46
C GLY A 307 -8.02 13.70 -3.82
N ASP A 308 -8.26 13.86 -2.50
CA ASP A 308 -8.21 15.17 -1.84
C ASP A 308 -6.77 15.68 -1.67
N LYS A 309 -6.47 16.80 -2.35
CA LYS A 309 -5.17 17.49 -2.35
C LYS A 309 -5.18 18.78 -1.51
N LYS A 310 -6.17 18.97 -0.63
CA LYS A 310 -6.45 20.30 -0.06
C LYS A 310 -5.43 20.73 0.99
N ASP A 311 -4.94 19.79 1.80
CA ASP A 311 -3.87 20.08 2.75
C ASP A 311 -2.56 20.29 2.00
N MET A 312 -1.86 21.40 2.27
CA MET A 312 -0.62 21.75 1.57
C MET A 312 0.59 20.94 2.06
N LYS A 313 0.53 20.39 3.27
CA LYS A 313 1.62 19.66 3.90
C LYS A 313 1.36 18.16 3.89
N TYR A 314 0.14 17.75 4.24
CA TYR A 314 -0.26 16.35 4.42
C TYR A 314 -1.59 16.06 3.69
N PRO A 315 -1.64 16.22 2.35
CA PRO A 315 -2.84 15.86 1.59
C PRO A 315 -3.12 14.35 1.69
N ILE A 316 -4.37 13.94 1.47
CA ILE A 316 -4.70 12.51 1.35
C ILE A 316 -4.14 11.95 0.02
N TYR A 317 -4.20 12.74 -1.05
CA TYR A 317 -3.55 12.42 -2.32
C TYR A 317 -2.20 13.14 -2.42
N MET A 318 -1.12 12.38 -2.24
CA MET A 318 0.26 12.85 -2.23
C MET A 318 0.76 13.15 -3.65
N THR A 319 1.39 14.31 -3.85
CA THR A 319 1.88 14.75 -5.17
C THR A 319 3.37 15.11 -5.18
N GLY A 320 4.09 14.78 -4.11
CA GLY A 320 5.51 15.06 -3.96
C GLY A 320 5.84 16.31 -3.13
N PRO A 321 7.12 16.68 -3.07
CA PRO A 321 8.20 16.15 -3.91
C PRO A 321 8.73 14.77 -3.49
N LEU A 322 8.64 14.41 -2.21
CA LEU A 322 9.28 13.19 -1.67
C LEU A 322 8.35 11.98 -1.56
N LEU A 323 7.06 12.20 -1.38
CA LEU A 323 6.04 11.16 -1.24
C LEU A 323 4.94 11.37 -2.28
N HIS A 324 4.53 10.30 -2.97
CA HIS A 324 3.57 10.34 -4.07
C HIS A 324 2.53 9.24 -3.92
N THR A 325 1.27 9.55 -4.21
CA THR A 325 0.26 8.52 -4.45
C THR A 325 0.55 7.88 -5.79
N LEU A 326 1.05 6.65 -5.76
CA LEU A 326 1.41 5.90 -6.97
C LEU A 326 0.17 5.44 -7.73
N CYS A 327 -0.85 5.02 -6.99
CA CYS A 327 -2.16 4.69 -7.52
C CYS A 327 -3.21 4.65 -6.40
N THR A 328 -4.47 4.62 -6.83
CA THR A 328 -5.61 4.26 -5.98
C THR A 328 -6.20 2.95 -6.47
N VAL A 329 -6.29 1.96 -5.59
CA VAL A 329 -7.01 0.72 -5.85
C VAL A 329 -8.40 0.78 -5.27
N VAL A 330 -9.40 0.30 -6.02
CA VAL A 330 -10.77 0.13 -5.57
C VAL A 330 -11.16 -1.34 -5.75
N ILE A 331 -11.54 -1.98 -4.66
CA ILE A 331 -12.00 -3.35 -4.59
C ILE A 331 -13.49 -3.29 -4.26
N ASP A 332 -14.31 -3.61 -5.26
CA ASP A 332 -15.76 -3.59 -5.17
C ASP A 332 -16.26 -5.03 -4.98
N LEU A 333 -16.77 -5.34 -3.78
CA LEU A 333 -17.19 -6.69 -3.42
C LEU A 333 -18.54 -7.05 -4.07
N ASP A 334 -19.38 -6.06 -4.36
CA ASP A 334 -20.69 -6.24 -4.99
C ASP A 334 -20.53 -6.52 -6.49
N GLU A 335 -19.70 -5.72 -7.17
CA GLU A 335 -19.37 -5.90 -8.59
C GLU A 335 -18.30 -6.96 -8.83
N LYS A 336 -17.64 -7.44 -7.77
CA LYS A 336 -16.53 -8.40 -7.82
C LYS A 336 -15.41 -7.91 -8.72
N THR A 337 -14.93 -6.69 -8.48
CA THR A 337 -13.88 -6.09 -9.30
C THR A 337 -12.74 -5.52 -8.50
N LEU A 338 -11.58 -5.44 -9.14
CA LEU A 338 -10.46 -4.61 -8.70
C LEU A 338 -10.05 -3.66 -9.83
N SER A 339 -10.03 -2.37 -9.50
CA SER A 339 -9.64 -1.29 -10.42
C SER A 339 -8.46 -0.52 -9.85
N ILE A 340 -7.46 -0.20 -10.68
CA ILE A 340 -6.31 0.62 -10.33
C ILE A 340 -6.39 1.94 -11.11
N ILE A 341 -6.26 3.05 -10.40
CA ILE A 341 -6.35 4.41 -10.93
C ILE A 341 -5.00 5.10 -10.70
N GLU A 342 -4.27 5.44 -11.75
CA GLU A 342 -2.93 6.07 -11.63
C GLU A 342 -3.02 7.60 -11.45
N GLU A 343 -4.10 8.24 -11.88
CA GLU A 343 -4.26 9.70 -11.76
C GLU A 343 -5.68 10.09 -11.34
N HIS A 344 -5.79 10.79 -10.21
CA HIS A 344 -7.02 11.50 -9.83
C HIS A 344 -7.08 12.86 -10.50
N CYS A 345 -8.06 13.04 -11.38
CA CYS A 345 -8.38 14.35 -11.95
C CYS A 345 -9.10 15.20 -10.89
N THR A 346 -8.46 16.29 -10.45
CA THR A 346 -9.16 17.34 -9.71
C THR A 346 -10.03 18.12 -10.70
N VAL A 347 -11.34 18.16 -10.47
CA VAL A 347 -12.23 19.11 -11.14
C VAL A 347 -12.17 20.41 -10.37
N ASP A 348 -11.45 21.41 -10.90
CA ASP A 348 -11.63 22.78 -10.46
C ASP A 348 -13.04 23.22 -10.84
N LEU A 349 -13.88 23.49 -9.84
CA LEU A 349 -15.14 24.19 -10.02
C LEU A 349 -14.85 25.66 -10.33
N GLY A 350 -14.35 25.93 -11.53
CA GLY A 350 -14.40 27.27 -12.10
C GLY A 350 -15.86 27.65 -12.27
N CYS A 351 -16.33 28.66 -11.54
CA CYS A 351 -17.62 29.27 -11.79
C CYS A 351 -17.66 29.79 -13.23
N ILE A 352 -18.18 29.00 -14.17
CA ILE A 352 -18.62 29.52 -15.45
C ILE A 352 -19.96 30.20 -15.16
N LEU A 353 -19.90 31.48 -14.76
CA LEU A 353 -21.05 32.35 -14.93
C LEU A 353 -21.42 32.31 -16.42
N PRO A 354 -22.66 31.95 -16.79
CA PRO A 354 -23.07 32.11 -18.18
C PRO A 354 -22.90 33.60 -18.55
N PRO A 355 -22.48 33.93 -19.79
CA PRO A 355 -22.47 35.31 -20.23
C PRO A 355 -23.89 35.87 -20.06
N THR A 356 -24.05 36.87 -19.20
CA THR A 356 -25.29 37.60 -19.00
C THR A 356 -25.79 38.09 -20.36
N PRO A 357 -26.97 37.66 -20.84
CA PRO A 357 -27.60 38.34 -21.96
C PRO A 357 -28.13 39.67 -21.42
N HIS A 358 -27.70 40.78 -21.99
CA HIS A 358 -28.36 42.06 -21.77
C HIS A 358 -29.84 41.94 -22.18
N ARG A 359 -30.76 41.87 -21.21
CA ARG A 359 -32.16 42.27 -21.40
C ARG A 359 -32.75 42.84 -20.12
N LYS A 360 -33.33 44.03 -20.28
CA LYS A 360 -33.99 44.84 -19.26
C LYS A 360 -35.14 44.08 -18.60
N SER A 361 -35.29 44.32 -17.29
CA SER A 361 -36.36 43.83 -16.44
C SER A 361 -37.74 44.33 -16.85
N SER A 362 -38.75 43.46 -16.72
CA SER A 362 -40.01 43.83 -16.04
C SER A 362 -40.67 42.56 -15.49
N THR A 363 -40.88 42.57 -14.17
CA THR A 363 -41.76 41.70 -13.35
C THR A 363 -41.38 40.23 -13.13
N GLY A 364 -41.37 39.81 -11.86
CA GLY A 364 -41.54 38.41 -11.43
C GLY A 364 -40.42 37.86 -10.54
N HIS A 365 -40.77 37.51 -9.30
CA HIS A 365 -39.93 36.80 -8.33
C HIS A 365 -39.45 35.44 -8.85
N ASP A 366 -38.20 35.07 -8.53
CA ASP A 366 -37.79 33.72 -8.13
C ASP A 366 -36.34 33.74 -7.60
N LEU A 367 -36.14 33.40 -6.32
CA LEU A 367 -34.84 33.15 -5.71
C LEU A 367 -34.76 31.66 -5.33
N TYR A 368 -34.31 30.83 -6.25
CA TYR A 368 -33.75 29.52 -5.92
C TYR A 368 -32.25 29.66 -5.63
N PRO A 369 -31.70 29.03 -4.58
CA PRO A 369 -30.26 29.00 -4.40
C PRO A 369 -29.61 28.22 -5.57
N PRO A 370 -28.38 28.57 -5.97
CA PRO A 370 -27.68 27.85 -7.03
C PRO A 370 -27.54 26.38 -6.65
N ARG A 371 -28.09 25.48 -7.47
CA ARG A 371 -27.82 24.05 -7.38
C ARG A 371 -26.37 23.81 -7.82
N PHE A 372 -25.51 23.48 -6.87
CA PHE A 372 -24.23 22.84 -7.16
C PHE A 372 -24.52 21.47 -7.78
N VAL A 373 -24.32 21.35 -9.10
CA VAL A 373 -24.27 20.05 -9.77
C VAL A 373 -22.81 19.77 -10.04
N GLY A 374 -22.11 19.23 -9.04
CA GLY A 374 -20.80 18.63 -9.27
C GLY A 374 -20.99 17.38 -10.13
N ARG A 375 -20.57 17.42 -11.39
CA ARG A 375 -20.37 16.18 -12.16
C ARG A 375 -18.95 15.71 -11.89
N TYR A 376 -18.84 14.64 -11.12
CA TYR A 376 -17.63 13.82 -11.09
C TYR A 376 -17.37 13.35 -12.53
N VAL A 377 -16.24 13.78 -13.11
CA VAL A 377 -15.75 13.22 -14.37
C VAL A 377 -14.88 12.05 -13.99
N ALA A 378 -15.20 10.86 -14.53
CA ALA A 378 -14.45 9.64 -14.26
C ALA A 378 -12.93 9.86 -14.45
N PRO A 379 -12.09 9.24 -13.61
CA PRO A 379 -10.63 9.38 -13.70
C PRO A 379 -10.15 9.03 -15.10
N ARG A 380 -9.21 9.82 -15.63
CA ARG A 380 -8.77 9.72 -17.03
C ARG A 380 -8.07 8.39 -17.37
N VAL A 381 -7.67 7.61 -16.37
CA VAL A 381 -7.10 6.26 -16.53
C VAL A 381 -7.55 5.38 -15.36
N ALA A 382 -8.55 4.53 -15.60
CA ALA A 382 -8.87 3.41 -14.72
C ALA A 382 -8.49 2.13 -15.47
N VAL A 383 -7.50 1.40 -14.96
CA VAL A 383 -7.16 0.06 -15.43
C VAL A 383 -7.94 -0.92 -14.58
N ARG A 384 -8.94 -1.59 -15.18
CA ARG A 384 -9.62 -2.71 -14.51
C ARG A 384 -8.72 -3.94 -14.65
N VAL A 385 -8.30 -4.49 -13.51
CA VAL A 385 -7.28 -5.55 -13.47
C VAL A 385 -7.90 -6.93 -13.21
N ALA A 386 -9.08 -6.97 -12.57
CA ALA A 386 -9.73 -8.23 -12.22
C ALA A 386 -11.27 -8.16 -12.27
N GLU A 387 -11.86 -9.28 -12.70
CA GLU A 387 -13.24 -9.69 -12.42
C GLU A 387 -13.17 -11.00 -11.63
N PHE A 388 -13.72 -11.04 -10.41
CA PHE A 388 -13.79 -12.26 -9.62
C PHE A 388 -15.04 -13.03 -10.05
N ASN A 389 -14.89 -13.96 -11.00
CA ASN A 389 -15.98 -14.83 -11.42
C ASN A 389 -16.37 -15.75 -10.26
N ALA A 390 -17.63 -15.68 -9.82
CA ALA A 390 -18.19 -16.72 -8.96
C ALA A 390 -18.38 -18.00 -9.78
N SER A 391 -17.64 -19.04 -9.41
CA SER A 391 -17.90 -20.41 -9.82
C SER A 391 -19.09 -20.98 -9.04
#